data_AF-A0A8J5XX25-F1
#
_entry.id   AF-A0A8J5XX25-F1
#
_cell.length_a   1.000
_cell.length_b   1.000
_cell.length_c   1.000
_cell.angle_alpha   90.00
_cell.angle_beta   90.00
_cell.angle_gamma   90.00
#
_symmetry.space_group_name_H-M   'P 1'
#
loop_
_entity.id
_entity.type
_entity.pdbx_description
1 polymer ?
#
loop_
_entity_poly.entity_id
_entity_poly.type
_entity_poly.pdbx_seq_one_letter_code
_entity_poly.pdbx_strand_id
1 'polypeptide(L)'
;MTLTPYARFIEGQVATFLACKRGPDQATGPRTQRTNLFWCGQPHADVLNVARQRLASFSFVGLTDEFDVSVCLLHVMHRAAPCRPVELMNERPTNYAGLRGEAFHSADELAQALRKEYVDPLDTPLYDTAVRRFEADIRKHNVTQSACAQLRCATAATARYFDSRERALSGK
;
A
#
# COMPACT_ATOMS: atom_id res chain seq x y z
N MET A 1 19.34 9.42 -15.72
CA MET A 1 18.28 8.95 -16.66
C MET A 1 17.01 9.57 -16.12
N THR A 2 16.19 10.30 -16.88
CA THR A 2 15.02 10.98 -16.26
C THR A 2 14.11 9.97 -15.55
N LEU A 3 13.45 10.32 -14.45
CA LEU A 3 12.58 9.37 -13.73
C LEU A 3 11.28 9.09 -14.50
N THR A 4 10.98 9.92 -15.51
CA THR A 4 9.75 9.85 -16.32
C THR A 4 9.52 8.51 -17.03
N PRO A 5 10.49 7.86 -17.71
CA PRO A 5 10.31 6.53 -18.29
C PRO A 5 10.04 5.44 -17.24
N TYR A 6 10.63 5.55 -16.04
CA TYR A 6 10.35 4.60 -14.96
C TYR A 6 8.96 4.82 -14.39
N ALA A 7 8.58 6.08 -14.14
CA ALA A 7 7.25 6.44 -13.65
C ALA A 7 6.14 5.95 -14.61
N ARG A 8 6.32 6.15 -15.93
CA ARG A 8 5.41 5.59 -16.96
C ARG A 8 5.39 4.06 -16.99
N PHE A 9 6.51 3.41 -16.70
CA PHE A 9 6.57 1.95 -16.68
C PHE A 9 5.78 1.35 -15.50
N ILE A 10 5.69 2.07 -14.38
CA ILE A 10 4.91 1.66 -13.20
C ILE A 10 3.49 2.24 -13.17
N GLU A 11 3.12 3.02 -14.17
CA GLU A 11 1.83 3.70 -14.22
C GLU A 11 0.64 2.73 -14.11
N GLY A 12 -0.24 2.99 -13.14
CA GLY A 12 -1.48 2.26 -12.94
C GLY A 12 -1.31 0.78 -12.64
N GLN A 13 -0.14 0.33 -12.21
CA GLN A 13 0.13 -1.09 -11.97
C GLN A 13 -0.79 -1.66 -10.88
N VAL A 14 -0.99 -0.93 -9.77
CA VAL A 14 -1.81 -1.41 -8.65
C VAL A 14 -3.29 -1.39 -9.02
N ALA A 15 -3.76 -0.32 -9.66
CA ALA A 15 -5.14 -0.20 -10.12
C ALA A 15 -5.48 -1.26 -11.15
N THR A 16 -4.59 -1.51 -12.11
CA THR A 16 -4.76 -2.55 -13.13
C THR A 16 -4.78 -3.94 -12.49
N PHE A 17 -3.84 -4.22 -11.58
CA PHE A 17 -3.80 -5.48 -10.84
C PHE A 17 -5.09 -5.72 -10.05
N LEU A 18 -5.57 -4.69 -9.34
CA LEU A 18 -6.81 -4.79 -8.58
C LEU A 18 -8.04 -4.88 -9.48
N ALA A 19 -8.09 -4.24 -10.65
CA ALA A 19 -9.23 -4.32 -11.56
C ALA A 19 -9.29 -5.65 -12.36
N CYS A 20 -8.20 -6.39 -12.38
CA CYS A 20 -7.99 -7.62 -13.14
C CYS A 20 -8.97 -8.74 -12.79
N LYS A 21 -9.93 -9.09 -13.65
CA LYS A 21 -10.69 -10.35 -13.49
C LYS A 21 -9.79 -11.52 -13.88
N ARG A 22 -9.45 -12.42 -12.94
CA ARG A 22 -8.97 -13.75 -13.30
C ARG A 22 -10.13 -14.49 -13.98
N GLY A 23 -10.09 -14.58 -15.30
CA GLY A 23 -10.99 -15.46 -16.04
C GLY A 23 -10.62 -16.93 -15.81
N PRO A 24 -11.59 -17.87 -15.88
CA PRO A 24 -11.31 -19.30 -15.77
C PRO A 24 -10.41 -19.84 -16.90
N ASP A 25 -10.32 -19.14 -18.05
CA ASP A 25 -9.65 -19.63 -19.27
C ASP A 25 -8.19 -19.15 -19.47
N GLN A 26 -7.57 -18.45 -18.52
CA GLN A 26 -6.22 -17.87 -18.74
C GLN A 26 -5.04 -18.79 -18.39
N ALA A 27 -5.27 -20.07 -18.14
CA ALA A 27 -4.21 -21.04 -17.86
C ALA A 27 -3.46 -21.54 -19.12
N THR A 28 -3.87 -21.17 -20.35
CA THR A 28 -3.41 -21.81 -21.60
C THR A 28 -2.68 -20.89 -22.58
N GLY A 29 -2.35 -19.64 -22.20
CA GLY A 29 -1.56 -18.75 -23.04
C GLY A 29 -0.09 -19.20 -23.19
N PRO A 30 0.52 -19.09 -24.40
CA PRO A 30 1.92 -19.47 -24.60
C PRO A 30 2.88 -18.62 -23.75
N ARG A 31 3.84 -19.28 -23.10
CA ARG A 31 4.84 -18.70 -22.17
C ARG A 31 5.77 -17.61 -22.74
N THR A 32 5.70 -17.31 -24.03
CA THR A 32 6.79 -16.66 -24.78
C THR A 32 6.68 -15.15 -24.96
N GLN A 33 5.66 -14.47 -24.41
CA GLN A 33 5.58 -13.00 -24.43
C GLN A 33 5.46 -12.43 -23.02
N ARG A 34 6.61 -12.30 -22.35
CA ARG A 34 6.76 -11.66 -21.04
C ARG A 34 6.80 -10.13 -21.17
N THR A 35 5.66 -9.50 -21.47
CA THR A 35 5.46 -8.10 -21.09
C THR A 35 4.70 -8.06 -19.77
N ASN A 36 5.07 -7.14 -18.87
CA ASN A 36 4.62 -7.12 -17.46
C ASN A 36 3.12 -6.84 -17.26
N LEU A 37 2.34 -6.78 -18.34
CA LEU A 37 0.88 -6.57 -18.35
C LEU A 37 0.08 -7.87 -18.61
N PHE A 38 0.72 -9.00 -18.89
CA PHE A 38 0.03 -10.23 -19.36
C PHE A 38 -0.65 -11.08 -18.27
N TRP A 39 -0.58 -10.72 -16.99
CA TRP A 39 -1.27 -11.47 -15.92
C TRP A 39 -2.75 -11.11 -15.79
N CYS A 40 -3.16 -10.07 -16.51
CA CYS A 40 -4.52 -9.63 -16.67
C CYS A 40 -4.87 -9.76 -18.15
N GLY A 41 -6.10 -10.11 -18.47
CA GLY A 41 -6.57 -10.02 -19.85
C GLY A 41 -6.62 -8.56 -20.31
N GLN A 42 -7.72 -8.16 -20.94
CA GLN A 42 -7.94 -6.74 -21.23
C GLN A 42 -8.22 -5.98 -19.92
N PRO A 43 -7.57 -4.84 -19.65
CA PRO A 43 -7.93 -3.96 -18.54
C PRO A 43 -9.40 -3.54 -18.68
N HIS A 44 -10.10 -3.41 -17.55
CA HIS A 44 -11.49 -2.95 -17.57
C HIS A 44 -11.56 -1.56 -18.20
N ALA A 45 -12.61 -1.26 -18.98
CA ALA A 45 -12.82 0.07 -19.56
C ALA A 45 -12.86 1.18 -18.47
N ASP A 46 -13.20 0.77 -17.25
CA ASP A 46 -13.18 1.59 -16.04
C ASP A 46 -12.31 0.92 -14.96
N VAL A 47 -10.99 0.97 -15.14
CA VAL A 47 -10.00 0.36 -14.24
C VAL A 47 -10.17 0.89 -12.81
N LEU A 48 -10.25 2.21 -12.67
CA LEU A 48 -10.23 2.86 -11.36
C LEU A 48 -11.47 2.51 -10.52
N ASN A 49 -12.68 2.54 -11.09
CA ASN A 49 -13.87 2.25 -10.29
C ASN A 49 -13.96 0.77 -9.92
N VAL A 50 -13.53 -0.15 -10.79
CA VAL A 50 -13.48 -1.57 -10.44
C VAL A 50 -12.43 -1.84 -9.35
N ALA A 51 -11.25 -1.21 -9.45
CA ALA A 51 -10.23 -1.30 -8.41
C ALA A 51 -10.75 -0.80 -7.05
N ARG A 52 -11.44 0.35 -7.03
CA ARG A 52 -12.08 0.90 -5.82
C ARG A 52 -13.14 -0.03 -5.24
N GLN A 53 -14.01 -0.59 -6.09
CA GLN A 53 -15.05 -1.52 -5.65
C GLN A 53 -14.45 -2.76 -4.99
N ARG A 54 -13.39 -3.31 -5.58
CA ARG A 54 -12.69 -4.47 -5.01
C ARG A 54 -11.91 -4.12 -3.77
N LEU A 55 -11.25 -2.96 -3.75
CA LEU A 55 -10.59 -2.46 -2.55
C LEU A 55 -11.57 -2.39 -1.38
N ALA A 56 -12.79 -1.90 -1.60
CA ALA A 56 -13.84 -1.84 -0.59
C ALA A 56 -14.31 -3.22 -0.09
N SER A 57 -14.15 -4.27 -0.91
CA SER A 57 -14.56 -5.64 -0.60
C SER A 57 -13.54 -6.42 0.25
N PHE A 58 -12.32 -5.93 0.40
CA PHE A 58 -11.35 -6.58 1.28
C PHE A 58 -11.79 -6.50 2.74
N SER A 59 -11.51 -7.57 3.49
CA SER A 59 -11.74 -7.61 4.93
C SER A 59 -10.83 -6.64 5.69
N PHE A 60 -9.65 -6.35 5.14
CA PHE A 60 -8.63 -5.49 5.72
C PHE A 60 -7.84 -4.80 4.60
N VAL A 61 -7.49 -3.53 4.80
CA VAL A 61 -6.58 -2.75 3.95
C VAL A 61 -5.58 -2.05 4.86
N GLY A 62 -4.29 -2.31 4.67
CA GLY A 62 -3.19 -1.65 5.38
C GLY A 62 -2.43 -0.68 4.48
N LEU A 63 -1.60 0.17 5.09
CA LEU A 63 -0.71 1.10 4.41
C LEU A 63 0.74 0.76 4.75
N THR A 64 1.59 0.70 3.73
CA THR A 64 3.03 0.42 3.94
C THR A 64 3.73 1.54 4.71
N ASP A 65 3.37 2.80 4.46
CA ASP A 65 3.91 3.96 5.18
C ASP A 65 3.55 3.93 6.69
N GLU A 66 2.44 3.25 7.03
CA GLU A 66 1.93 3.07 8.39
C GLU A 66 1.91 1.59 8.77
N PHE A 67 2.99 0.87 8.46
CA PHE A 67 3.08 -0.58 8.58
C PHE A 67 2.72 -1.08 9.99
N ASP A 68 3.36 -0.56 11.04
CA ASP A 68 3.15 -0.99 12.42
C ASP A 68 1.69 -0.76 12.87
N VAL A 69 1.09 0.36 12.44
CA VAL A 69 -0.31 0.69 12.72
C VAL A 69 -1.24 -0.26 11.97
N SER A 70 -0.88 -0.63 10.73
CA SER A 70 -1.61 -1.61 9.93
C SER A 70 -1.60 -2.99 10.56
N VAL A 71 -0.45 -3.44 11.10
CA VAL A 71 -0.35 -4.69 11.86
C VAL A 71 -1.24 -4.62 13.10
N CYS A 72 -1.14 -3.55 13.89
CA CYS A 72 -2.01 -3.36 15.06
C CYS A 72 -3.51 -3.38 14.69
N LEU A 73 -3.91 -2.66 13.64
CA LEU A 73 -5.30 -2.65 13.15
C LEU A 73 -5.77 -4.05 12.77
N LEU A 74 -4.97 -4.82 12.03
CA LEU A 74 -5.30 -6.19 11.66
C LEU A 74 -5.59 -7.04 12.90
N HIS A 75 -4.72 -6.97 13.91
CA HIS A 75 -4.89 -7.71 15.16
C HIS A 75 -6.14 -7.29 15.94
N VAL A 76 -6.44 -5.99 16.01
CA VAL A 76 -7.69 -5.48 16.63
C VAL A 76 -8.93 -5.97 15.86
N MET A 77 -8.92 -5.86 14.53
CA MET A 77 -10.06 -6.23 13.67
C MET A 77 -10.44 -7.69 13.82
N HIS A 78 -9.43 -8.56 13.92
CA HIS A 78 -9.62 -10.02 13.96
C HIS A 78 -9.52 -10.62 15.36
N ARG A 79 -9.36 -9.79 16.41
CA ARG A 79 -9.21 -10.23 17.81
C ARG A 79 -8.13 -11.32 17.96
N ALA A 80 -7.00 -11.08 17.30
CA ALA A 80 -5.91 -12.03 17.25
C ALA A 80 -5.07 -12.01 18.55
N ALA A 81 -4.14 -12.95 18.65
CA ALA A 81 -3.19 -13.02 19.76
C ALA A 81 -2.26 -11.78 19.78
N PRO A 82 -1.56 -11.49 20.89
CA PRO A 82 -0.61 -10.38 20.92
C PRO A 82 0.43 -10.45 19.81
N CYS A 83 0.83 -9.29 19.29
CA CYS A 83 1.85 -9.16 18.24
C CYS A 83 3.15 -9.85 18.64
N ARG A 84 3.75 -10.51 17.66
CA ARG A 84 5.10 -11.06 17.79
C ARG A 84 6.10 -10.06 17.23
N PRO A 85 7.30 -9.91 17.82
CA PRO A 85 8.30 -8.95 17.32
C PRO A 85 8.63 -9.12 15.84
N VAL A 86 8.62 -10.35 15.33
CA VAL A 86 8.89 -10.68 13.92
C VAL A 86 7.87 -10.06 12.96
N GLU A 87 6.63 -9.82 13.40
CA GLU A 87 5.57 -9.22 12.58
C GLU A 87 5.80 -7.72 12.33
N LEU A 88 6.65 -7.09 13.15
CA LEU A 88 7.03 -5.68 13.07
C LEU A 88 8.41 -5.48 12.44
N MET A 89 9.02 -6.56 11.94
CA MET A 89 10.34 -6.52 11.31
C MET A 89 10.22 -6.50 9.78
N ASN A 90 11.09 -5.74 9.12
CA ASN A 90 11.24 -5.82 7.68
C ASN A 90 12.05 -7.07 7.29
N GLU A 91 11.36 -8.17 7.03
CA GLU A 91 11.98 -9.42 6.59
C GLU A 91 12.46 -9.40 5.12
N ARG A 92 12.12 -8.35 4.36
CA ARG A 92 12.44 -8.21 2.94
C ARG A 92 13.04 -6.83 2.64
N PRO A 93 14.25 -6.54 3.17
CA PRO A 93 14.92 -5.29 2.86
C PRO A 93 15.11 -5.20 1.35
N THR A 94 14.60 -4.13 0.76
CA THR A 94 14.80 -3.86 -0.66
C THR A 94 16.23 -3.39 -0.88
N ASN A 95 16.93 -4.03 -1.80
CA ASN A 95 18.23 -3.56 -2.23
C ASN A 95 18.04 -2.46 -3.29
N TYR A 96 18.28 -1.21 -2.89
CA TYR A 96 18.17 -0.06 -3.79
C TYR A 96 19.41 0.11 -4.69
N ALA A 97 20.50 -0.61 -4.39
CA ALA A 97 21.70 -0.58 -5.22
C ALA A 97 21.41 -1.19 -6.60
N GLY A 98 21.52 -0.37 -7.64
CA GLY A 98 21.32 -0.81 -9.04
C GLY A 98 19.91 -0.62 -9.58
N LEU A 99 19.03 0.12 -8.91
CA LEU A 99 17.79 0.62 -9.54
C LEU A 99 18.14 1.63 -10.65
N ARG A 100 18.41 1.08 -11.84
CA ARG A 100 18.43 1.74 -13.16
C ARG A 100 19.28 3.02 -13.31
N GLY A 101 20.45 3.06 -12.68
CA GLY A 101 21.52 4.01 -13.02
C GLY A 101 21.57 5.30 -12.21
N GLU A 102 20.73 5.44 -11.18
CA GLU A 102 20.86 6.47 -10.15
C GLU A 102 20.97 5.83 -8.77
N ALA A 103 21.84 6.37 -7.93
CA ALA A 103 22.15 5.84 -6.61
C ALA A 103 21.12 6.35 -5.59
N PHE A 104 19.88 5.84 -5.64
CA PHE A 104 18.97 6.05 -4.53
C PHE A 104 19.47 5.26 -3.32
N HIS A 105 19.65 5.94 -2.19
CA HIS A 105 20.14 5.35 -0.96
C HIS A 105 19.01 4.84 -0.06
N SER A 106 17.75 5.20 -0.37
CA SER A 106 16.56 4.78 0.37
C SER A 106 15.28 4.79 -0.49
N ALA A 107 14.23 4.12 0.01
CA ALA A 107 12.88 4.21 -0.57
C ALA A 107 12.33 5.64 -0.52
N ASP A 108 12.57 6.36 0.58
CA ASP A 108 12.05 7.71 0.77
C ASP A 108 12.60 8.70 -0.26
N GLU A 109 13.90 8.59 -0.55
CA GLU A 109 14.57 9.41 -1.55
C GLU A 109 13.96 9.18 -2.95
N LEU A 110 13.81 7.91 -3.34
CA LEU A 110 13.17 7.53 -4.61
C LEU A 110 11.72 8.02 -4.67
N ALA A 111 10.94 7.81 -3.61
CA ALA A 111 9.54 8.22 -3.55
C ALA A 111 9.38 9.75 -3.65
N GLN A 112 10.24 10.51 -2.96
CA GLN A 112 10.26 11.97 -3.06
C GLN A 112 10.63 12.45 -4.46
N ALA A 113 11.62 11.82 -5.10
CA ALA A 113 12.03 12.17 -6.46
C ALA A 113 10.89 11.91 -7.46
N LEU A 114 10.23 10.75 -7.35
CA LEU A 114 9.09 10.40 -8.20
C LEU A 114 7.90 11.35 -8.02
N ARG A 115 7.53 11.67 -6.78
CA ARG A 115 6.39 12.57 -6.49
C ARG A 115 6.57 13.99 -7.01
N LYS A 116 7.82 14.46 -7.16
CA LYS A 116 8.11 15.79 -7.74
C LYS A 116 7.89 15.83 -9.25
N GLU A 117 8.13 14.72 -9.93
CA GLU A 117 8.10 14.66 -11.39
C GLU A 117 6.81 14.05 -11.94
N TYR A 118 6.11 13.24 -11.16
CA TYR A 118 5.02 12.42 -11.67
C TYR A 118 3.94 12.12 -10.62
N VAL A 119 2.68 12.25 -11.05
CA VAL A 119 1.50 11.82 -10.30
C VAL A 119 0.79 10.76 -11.15
N ASP A 120 0.59 9.58 -10.58
CA ASP A 120 -0.04 8.47 -11.29
C ASP A 120 -1.56 8.68 -11.39
N PRO A 121 -2.12 8.81 -12.61
CA PRO A 121 -3.54 9.13 -12.77
C PRO A 121 -4.48 8.02 -12.30
N LEU A 122 -4.00 6.79 -12.10
CA LEU A 122 -4.79 5.65 -11.65
C LEU A 122 -4.46 5.25 -10.21
N ASP A 123 -3.16 5.10 -9.90
CA ASP A 123 -2.73 4.60 -8.60
C ASP A 123 -2.83 5.66 -7.49
N THR A 124 -2.60 6.94 -7.79
CA THR A 124 -2.78 8.02 -6.81
C THR A 124 -4.22 8.09 -6.27
N PRO A 125 -5.27 8.25 -7.10
CA PRO A 125 -6.64 8.31 -6.59
C PRO A 125 -7.15 6.99 -5.98
N LEU A 126 -6.51 5.86 -6.31
CA LEU A 126 -6.76 4.58 -5.67
C LEU A 126 -6.11 4.50 -4.28
N TYR A 127 -4.86 4.95 -4.13
CA TYR A 127 -4.17 5.06 -2.85
C TYR A 127 -4.93 5.99 -1.91
N ASP A 128 -5.41 7.15 -2.37
CA ASP A 128 -6.25 8.03 -1.56
C ASP A 128 -7.53 7.33 -1.06
N THR A 129 -8.08 6.42 -1.87
CA THR A 129 -9.22 5.59 -1.46
C THR A 129 -8.81 4.58 -0.39
N ALA A 130 -7.63 3.97 -0.52
CA ALA A 130 -7.06 3.08 0.49
C ALA A 130 -6.82 3.81 1.82
N VAL A 131 -6.25 5.01 1.79
CA VAL A 131 -6.03 5.85 2.98
C VAL A 131 -7.34 6.16 3.69
N ARG A 132 -8.35 6.66 2.97
CA ARG A 132 -9.67 6.93 3.57
C ARG A 132 -10.30 5.68 4.18
N ARG A 133 -10.15 4.52 3.52
CA ARG A 133 -10.65 3.24 4.04
C ARG A 133 -9.91 2.82 5.31
N PHE A 134 -8.58 2.87 5.30
CA PHE A 134 -7.72 2.56 6.44
C PHE A 134 -8.10 3.41 7.65
N GLU A 135 -8.22 4.72 7.48
CA GLU A 135 -8.62 5.63 8.57
C GLU A 135 -10.03 5.37 9.09
N ALA A 136 -10.96 5.01 8.20
CA ALA A 136 -12.31 4.63 8.59
C ALA A 136 -12.30 3.36 9.44
N ASP A 137 -11.46 2.37 9.10
CA ASP A 137 -11.30 1.15 9.87
C ASP A 137 -10.63 1.42 11.23
N ILE A 138 -9.61 2.29 11.30
CA ILE A 138 -9.02 2.74 12.57
C ILE A 138 -10.10 3.32 13.50
N ARG A 139 -10.96 4.21 12.99
CA ARG A 139 -12.05 4.81 13.78
C ARG A 139 -13.09 3.77 14.18
N LYS A 140 -13.52 2.93 13.23
CA LYS A 140 -14.54 1.89 13.45
C LYS A 140 -14.13 0.89 14.52
N HIS A 141 -12.85 0.53 14.56
CA HIS A 141 -12.30 -0.44 15.49
C HIS A 141 -11.68 0.19 16.74
N ASN A 142 -11.80 1.51 16.91
CA ASN A 142 -11.24 2.29 18.01
C ASN A 142 -9.75 1.97 18.28
N VAL A 143 -8.96 1.89 17.21
CA VAL A 143 -7.53 1.63 17.33
C VAL A 143 -6.84 2.90 17.82
N THR A 144 -6.13 2.77 18.93
CA THR A 144 -5.37 3.83 19.60
C THR A 144 -3.97 3.32 19.93
N GLN A 145 -3.08 4.23 20.33
CA GLN A 145 -1.76 3.84 20.83
C GLN A 145 -1.86 2.89 22.04
N SER A 146 -2.81 3.12 22.93
CA SER A 146 -3.06 2.25 24.10
C SER A 146 -3.58 0.87 23.69
N ALA A 147 -4.46 0.78 22.69
CA ALA A 147 -4.91 -0.49 22.14
C ALA A 147 -3.75 -1.30 21.54
N CYS A 148 -2.87 -0.64 20.79
CA CYS A 148 -1.67 -1.28 20.25
C CYS A 148 -0.72 -1.74 21.36
N ALA A 149 -0.59 -0.98 22.46
CA ALA A 149 0.24 -1.36 23.60
C ALA A 149 -0.28 -2.61 24.31
N GLN A 150 -1.60 -2.72 24.51
CA GLN A 150 -2.25 -3.90 25.10
C GLN A 150 -2.00 -5.16 24.27
N LEU A 151 -1.97 -5.03 22.95
CA LEU A 151 -1.66 -6.13 22.02
C LEU A 151 -0.16 -6.36 21.82
N ARG A 152 0.72 -5.65 22.54
CA ARG A 152 2.18 -5.72 22.35
C ARG A 152 2.64 -5.35 20.93
N CYS A 153 1.84 -4.55 20.22
CA CYS A 153 2.13 -4.04 18.89
C CYS A 153 2.69 -2.60 18.92
N ALA A 154 2.71 -1.94 20.09
CA ALA A 154 3.13 -0.55 20.20
C ALA A 154 4.62 -0.39 19.88
N THR A 155 4.91 0.57 19.00
CA THR A 155 6.26 0.97 18.62
C THR A 155 6.39 2.49 18.63
N ALA A 156 7.59 2.99 18.35
CA ALA A 156 7.79 4.41 18.09
C ALA A 156 7.05 4.88 16.82
N ALA A 157 6.82 4.01 15.83
CA ALA A 157 6.04 4.35 14.65
C ALA A 157 4.56 4.52 14.99
N THR A 158 3.97 3.58 15.74
CA THR A 158 2.56 3.73 16.16
C THR A 158 2.34 4.96 17.03
N ALA A 159 3.27 5.25 17.95
CA ALA A 159 3.20 6.45 18.78
C ALA A 159 3.17 7.73 17.93
N ARG A 160 4.11 7.87 16.98
CA ARG A 160 4.18 9.03 16.08
C ARG A 160 2.90 9.20 15.26
N TYR A 161 2.33 8.11 14.75
CA TYR A 161 1.08 8.14 14.00
C TYR A 161 -0.05 8.75 14.85
N PHE A 162 -0.31 8.20 16.04
CA PHE A 162 -1.41 8.69 16.89
C PHE A 162 -1.16 10.11 17.42
N ASP A 163 0.07 10.46 17.79
CA ASP A 163 0.43 11.82 18.22
C ASP A 163 0.21 12.87 17.11
N SER A 164 0.53 12.53 15.85
CA SER A 164 0.28 13.41 14.71
C SER A 164 -1.22 13.67 14.49
N ARG A 165 -2.05 12.65 14.71
CA ARG A 165 -3.50 12.75 14.54
C ARG A 165 -4.15 13.56 15.64
N GLU A 166 -3.72 13.39 16.89
CA GLU A 166 -4.22 14.21 18.01
C GLU A 166 -3.91 15.69 17.79
N ARG A 167 -2.72 16.02 17.26
CA ARG A 167 -2.37 17.39 16.88
C ARG A 167 -3.26 17.92 15.77
N ALA A 168 -3.46 17.15 14.70
CA ALA A 168 -4.33 17.54 13.59
C ALA A 168 -5.78 17.80 14.04
N LEU A 169 -6.30 17.02 15.00
CA LEU A 169 -7.64 17.21 15.57
C LEU A 169 -7.72 18.40 16.53
N SER A 170 -6.61 18.74 17.19
CA SER A 170 -6.54 19.85 18.15
C SER A 170 -6.38 21.23 17.49
N GLY A 171 -6.24 21.29 16.16
CA GLY A 171 -6.11 22.54 15.41
C GLY A 171 -4.88 23.37 15.77
N LYS A 172 -3.83 22.73 16.32
CA LYS A 172 -2.54 23.34 16.64
C LYS A 172 -1.46 22.88 15.66
#